data_AF-A0A1D9PZ59-F1
#
_entry.id   AF-A0A1D9PZ59-F1
#
_cell.length_a   1.000
_cell.length_b   1.000
_cell.length_c   1.000
_cell.angle_alpha   90.00
_cell.angle_beta   90.00
_cell.angle_gamma   90.00
#
_symmetry.space_group_name_H-M   'P 1'
#
loop_
_entity.id
_entity.type
_entity.pdbx_description
1 polymer ?
#
loop_
_entity_poly.entity_id
_entity_poly.type
_entity_poly.pdbx_seq_one_letter_code
_entity_poly.pdbx_strand_id
1 'polypeptide(L)'
;MLVLDGHESHESIPFQSYCKSNDIICIKLPSHSSHLTQPLDIGCFSVLKRSYSCQIEGFIKAHINHISKVEFFIAFKAAYQQSITIQNIKAGFRGAGLIPFDPQSILSKLDVRIRTSTPPSTSLELTNFWISQTPHNPTEALLQSTLVKARIARHQSSSPTPIFETVQALAKGTERLAYEVTLLSAENRMLRRANEALSKRRRAKKIQLRNGGVLTGQEAEDILSQQEVDNQIQRDERQNGGNSNRESSTSRCCSKCGKTGHNSRTCQNNTIDASLLDS
;
A
#
# COMPACT_ATOMS: atom_id res chain seq x y z
N MET A 1 -35.82 3.80 -12.07
CA MET A 1 -35.22 3.98 -13.40
C MET A 1 -33.84 3.34 -13.39
N LEU A 2 -33.55 2.49 -14.38
CA LEU A 2 -32.30 1.77 -14.54
C LEU A 2 -31.69 2.12 -15.90
N VAL A 3 -30.46 2.63 -15.92
CA VAL A 3 -29.74 2.98 -17.15
C VAL A 3 -28.82 1.82 -17.49
N LEU A 4 -28.95 1.28 -18.70
CA LEU A 4 -28.28 0.06 -19.14
C LEU A 4 -27.40 0.36 -20.35
N ASP A 5 -26.27 -0.33 -20.42
CA ASP A 5 -25.51 -0.40 -21.66
C ASP A 5 -26.22 -1.30 -22.67
N GLY A 6 -25.71 -1.30 -23.90
CA GLY A 6 -26.31 -2.05 -25.01
C GLY A 6 -26.04 -3.55 -24.99
N HIS A 7 -25.62 -4.14 -23.86
CA HIS A 7 -25.22 -5.55 -23.80
C HIS A 7 -26.41 -6.51 -23.92
N GLU A 8 -26.23 -7.63 -24.66
CA GLU A 8 -27.29 -8.60 -25.01
C GLU A 8 -28.01 -9.20 -23.80
N SER A 9 -27.31 -9.35 -22.67
CA SER A 9 -27.90 -9.84 -21.41
C SER A 9 -29.07 -8.98 -20.91
N HIS A 10 -29.06 -7.68 -21.23
CA HIS A 10 -30.12 -6.73 -20.86
C HIS A 10 -31.36 -6.83 -21.76
N GLU A 11 -31.27 -7.57 -22.87
CA GLU A 11 -32.36 -7.73 -23.84
C GLU A 11 -33.19 -8.99 -23.61
N SER A 12 -32.80 -9.83 -22.64
CA SER A 12 -33.49 -11.08 -22.38
C SER A 12 -34.94 -10.85 -21.89
N ILE A 13 -35.88 -11.66 -22.40
CA ILE A 13 -37.29 -11.63 -22.00
C ILE A 13 -37.46 -11.79 -20.48
N PRO A 14 -36.73 -12.70 -19.79
CA PRO A 14 -36.83 -12.82 -18.34
C PRO A 14 -36.46 -11.52 -17.60
N PHE A 15 -35.39 -10.84 -18.05
CA PHE A 15 -34.96 -9.58 -17.44
C PHE A 15 -35.98 -8.46 -17.66
N GLN A 16 -36.50 -8.31 -18.87
CA GLN A 16 -37.52 -7.30 -19.18
C GLN A 16 -38.83 -7.57 -18.42
N SER A 17 -39.24 -8.83 -18.33
CA SER A 17 -40.42 -9.25 -17.57
C SER A 17 -40.25 -8.94 -16.09
N TYR A 18 -39.07 -9.21 -15.52
CA TYR A 18 -38.75 -8.84 -14.15
C TYR A 18 -38.83 -7.33 -13.92
N CYS A 19 -38.23 -6.53 -14.81
CA CYS A 19 -38.26 -5.06 -14.69
C CYS A 19 -39.70 -4.53 -14.76
N LYS A 20 -40.52 -5.06 -15.67
CA LYS A 20 -41.92 -4.69 -15.81
C LYS A 20 -42.75 -5.06 -14.58
N SER A 21 -42.56 -6.26 -14.03
CA SER A 21 -43.28 -6.71 -12.82
C SER A 21 -42.89 -5.95 -11.55
N ASN A 22 -41.76 -5.23 -11.56
CA ASN A 22 -41.26 -4.46 -10.42
C ASN A 22 -41.26 -2.93 -10.69
N ASP A 23 -42.00 -2.46 -11.70
CA ASP A 23 -42.10 -1.04 -12.07
C ASP A 23 -40.74 -0.35 -12.31
N ILE A 24 -39.74 -1.11 -12.79
CA ILE A 24 -38.41 -0.61 -13.13
C ILE A 24 -38.41 -0.14 -14.58
N ILE A 25 -38.36 1.18 -14.77
CA ILE A 25 -38.16 1.80 -16.09
C ILE A 25 -36.70 1.59 -16.53
N CYS A 26 -36.49 0.77 -17.56
CA CYS A 26 -35.19 0.57 -18.18
C CYS A 26 -34.95 1.56 -19.32
N ILE A 27 -33.82 2.26 -19.29
CA ILE A 27 -33.35 3.15 -20.35
C ILE A 27 -32.09 2.56 -20.95
N LYS A 28 -32.14 2.26 -22.25
CA LYS A 28 -30.99 1.77 -23.01
C LYS A 28 -30.20 2.96 -23.58
N LEU A 29 -28.90 2.98 -23.34
CA LEU A 29 -28.01 3.97 -23.93
C LEU A 29 -27.78 3.68 -25.43
N PRO A 30 -27.55 4.72 -26.26
CA PRO A 30 -27.18 4.52 -27.66
C PRO A 30 -25.93 3.66 -27.81
N SER A 31 -25.90 2.81 -28.85
CA SER A 31 -24.74 1.97 -29.15
C SER A 31 -23.45 2.79 -29.29
N HIS A 32 -22.34 2.22 -28.83
CA HIS A 32 -21.01 2.85 -28.85
C HIS A 32 -20.89 4.21 -28.14
N SER A 33 -21.87 4.59 -27.31
CA SER A 33 -21.86 5.88 -26.60
C SER A 33 -21.47 5.79 -25.12
N SER A 34 -21.13 4.60 -24.60
CA SER A 34 -20.83 4.39 -23.17
C SER A 34 -19.81 5.38 -22.60
N HIS A 35 -18.74 5.65 -23.36
CA HIS A 35 -17.71 6.63 -22.98
C HIS A 35 -18.21 8.08 -22.81
N LEU A 36 -19.43 8.39 -23.29
CA LEU A 36 -20.06 9.71 -23.21
C LEU A 36 -21.32 9.73 -22.33
N THR A 37 -22.08 8.65 -22.31
CA THR A 37 -23.43 8.62 -21.70
C THR A 37 -23.54 7.68 -20.51
N GLN A 38 -22.56 6.80 -20.26
CA GLN A 38 -22.60 5.83 -19.16
C GLN A 38 -21.93 6.42 -17.92
N PRO A 39 -22.69 6.75 -16.85
CA PRO A 39 -22.14 7.40 -15.65
C PRO A 39 -21.02 6.62 -14.98
N LEU A 40 -21.12 5.29 -15.01
CA LEU A 40 -20.11 4.40 -14.45
C LEU A 40 -18.79 4.50 -15.19
N ASP A 41 -18.80 4.52 -16.53
CA ASP A 41 -17.56 4.63 -17.32
C ASP A 41 -16.89 5.99 -17.19
N ILE A 42 -17.69 7.06 -17.21
CA ILE A 42 -17.20 8.44 -17.16
C ILE A 42 -16.62 8.76 -15.77
N GLY A 43 -17.34 8.37 -14.71
CA GLY A 43 -16.98 8.73 -13.34
C GLY A 43 -16.26 7.62 -12.58
N CYS A 44 -16.99 6.57 -12.19
CA CYS A 44 -16.51 5.63 -11.18
C CYS A 44 -15.42 4.69 -11.71
N PHE A 45 -15.58 4.12 -12.91
CA PHE A 45 -14.67 3.13 -13.47
C PHE A 45 -13.35 3.73 -13.94
N SER A 46 -13.36 4.99 -14.41
CA SER A 46 -12.13 5.70 -14.73
C SER A 46 -11.25 5.87 -13.47
N VAL A 47 -11.85 6.30 -12.36
CA VAL A 47 -11.17 6.41 -11.05
C VAL A 47 -10.76 5.04 -10.52
N LEU A 48 -11.62 4.03 -10.64
CA LEU A 48 -11.34 2.66 -10.20
C LEU A 48 -10.11 2.09 -10.93
N LYS A 49 -10.07 2.18 -12.26
CA LYS A 49 -8.94 1.71 -13.08
C LYS A 49 -7.64 2.40 -12.64
N ARG A 50 -7.66 3.73 -12.51
CA ARG A 50 -6.47 4.49 -12.09
C ARG A 50 -6.02 4.13 -10.67
N SER A 51 -6.95 4.07 -9.71
CA SER A 51 -6.62 3.73 -8.32
C SER A 51 -6.10 2.31 -8.21
N TYR A 52 -6.72 1.35 -8.91
CA TYR A 52 -6.25 -0.02 -8.96
C TYR A 52 -4.86 -0.13 -9.59
N SER A 53 -4.61 0.53 -10.72
CA SER A 53 -3.26 0.60 -11.31
C SER A 53 -2.23 1.13 -10.32
N CYS A 54 -2.56 2.15 -9.54
CA CYS A 54 -1.67 2.67 -8.49
C CYS A 54 -1.39 1.63 -7.38
N GLN A 55 -2.39 0.84 -6.97
CA GLN A 55 -2.18 -0.27 -6.03
C GLN A 55 -1.22 -1.31 -6.62
N ILE A 56 -1.42 -1.69 -7.88
CA ILE A 56 -0.58 -2.67 -8.58
C ILE A 56 0.85 -2.17 -8.78
N GLU A 57 1.04 -0.89 -9.10
CA GLU A 57 2.37 -0.29 -9.15
C GLU A 57 3.13 -0.43 -7.82
N GLY A 58 2.43 -0.35 -6.68
CA GLY A 58 3.02 -0.58 -5.37
C GLY A 58 3.58 -2.00 -5.22
N PHE A 59 2.86 -3.01 -5.72
CA PHE A 59 3.33 -4.40 -5.73
C PHE A 59 4.52 -4.59 -6.68
N ILE A 60 4.44 -4.03 -7.89
CA ILE A 60 5.54 -4.12 -8.89
C ILE A 60 6.82 -3.48 -8.33
N LYS A 61 6.71 -2.30 -7.72
CA LYS A 61 7.83 -1.61 -7.05
C LYS A 61 8.43 -2.39 -5.89
N ALA A 62 7.69 -3.33 -5.32
CA ALA A 62 8.16 -4.26 -4.30
C ALA A 62 8.69 -5.60 -4.89
N HIS A 63 8.88 -5.67 -6.21
CA HIS A 63 9.23 -6.89 -6.96
C HIS A 63 8.22 -8.04 -6.80
N ILE A 64 6.97 -7.73 -6.47
CA ILE A 64 5.87 -8.69 -6.45
C ILE A 64 5.24 -8.68 -7.84
N ASN A 65 5.73 -9.55 -8.71
CA ASN A 65 5.30 -9.64 -10.11
C ASN A 65 4.11 -10.59 -10.33
N HIS A 66 3.74 -11.38 -9.32
CA HIS A 66 2.60 -12.28 -9.37
C HIS A 66 1.57 -11.88 -8.31
N ILE A 67 0.41 -11.40 -8.75
CA ILE A 67 -0.71 -11.04 -7.89
C ILE A 67 -1.58 -12.27 -7.64
N SER A 68 -1.60 -12.75 -6.40
CA SER A 68 -2.53 -13.78 -5.93
C SER A 68 -3.95 -13.23 -5.78
N LYS A 69 -4.95 -14.12 -5.68
CA LYS A 69 -6.36 -13.72 -5.43
C LYS A 69 -6.51 -12.84 -4.19
N VAL A 70 -5.75 -13.11 -3.13
CA VAL A 70 -5.80 -12.32 -1.89
C VAL A 70 -5.29 -10.89 -2.14
N GLU A 71 -4.17 -10.74 -2.83
CA GLU A 71 -3.60 -9.44 -3.18
C GLU A 71 -4.53 -8.67 -4.14
N PHE A 72 -5.15 -9.36 -5.10
CA PHE A 72 -6.19 -8.78 -5.95
C PHE A 72 -7.32 -8.18 -5.12
N PHE A 73 -7.91 -8.94 -4.19
CA PHE A 73 -9.03 -8.44 -3.38
C PHE A 73 -8.62 -7.28 -2.46
N ILE A 74 -7.41 -7.30 -1.89
CA ILE A 74 -6.90 -6.19 -1.09
C ILE A 74 -6.76 -4.92 -1.94
N ALA A 75 -6.10 -5.03 -3.09
CA ALA A 75 -5.91 -3.92 -4.03
C ALA A 75 -7.25 -3.39 -4.56
N PHE A 76 -8.13 -4.30 -4.98
CA PHE A 76 -9.45 -3.97 -5.51
C PHE A 76 -10.32 -3.31 -4.45
N LYS A 77 -10.36 -3.81 -3.22
CA LYS A 77 -11.14 -3.21 -2.12
C LYS A 77 -10.66 -1.77 -1.85
N ALA A 78 -9.35 -1.55 -1.79
CA ALA A 78 -8.79 -0.22 -1.60
C ALA A 78 -9.17 0.72 -2.75
N ALA A 79 -9.08 0.25 -4.01
CA ALA A 79 -9.46 1.03 -5.18
C ALA A 79 -10.98 1.28 -5.28
N TYR A 80 -11.79 0.32 -4.87
CA TYR A 80 -13.24 0.41 -4.82
C TYR A 80 -13.69 1.50 -3.84
N GLN A 81 -13.13 1.53 -2.63
CA GLN A 81 -13.45 2.53 -1.62
C GLN A 81 -13.09 3.96 -2.07
N GLN A 82 -12.05 4.12 -2.88
CA GLN A 82 -11.67 5.42 -3.43
C GLN A 82 -12.50 5.84 -4.65
N SER A 83 -13.01 4.86 -5.41
CA SER A 83 -13.71 5.13 -6.67
C SER A 83 -15.22 5.25 -6.50
N ILE A 84 -15.85 4.40 -5.70
CA ILE A 84 -17.30 4.37 -5.49
C ILE A 84 -17.68 5.32 -4.35
N THR A 85 -17.47 6.61 -4.59
CA THR A 85 -17.82 7.69 -3.66
C THR A 85 -19.04 8.46 -4.15
N ILE A 86 -19.79 9.09 -3.24
CA ILE A 86 -20.95 9.91 -3.60
C ILE A 86 -20.56 11.00 -4.60
N GLN A 87 -19.38 11.59 -4.42
CA GLN A 87 -18.84 12.63 -5.28
C GLN A 87 -18.59 12.10 -6.70
N ASN A 88 -17.92 10.96 -6.84
CA ASN A 88 -17.65 10.36 -8.15
C ASN A 88 -18.91 9.87 -8.85
N ILE A 89 -19.88 9.34 -8.09
CA ILE A 89 -21.19 8.93 -8.62
C ILE A 89 -21.91 10.17 -9.17
N LYS A 90 -22.04 11.24 -8.37
CA LYS A 90 -22.67 12.50 -8.81
C LYS A 90 -21.96 13.10 -10.01
N ALA A 91 -20.63 13.07 -10.02
CA ALA A 91 -19.82 13.55 -11.14
C ALA A 91 -20.04 12.71 -12.41
N GLY A 92 -20.16 11.38 -12.29
CA GLY A 92 -20.47 10.48 -13.39
C GLY A 92 -21.83 10.80 -14.03
N PHE A 93 -22.88 10.97 -13.22
CA PHE A 93 -24.21 11.33 -13.71
C PHE A 93 -24.25 12.72 -14.37
N ARG A 94 -23.52 13.68 -13.80
CA ARG A 94 -23.36 15.02 -14.39
C ARG A 94 -22.58 14.97 -15.69
N GLY A 95 -21.48 14.21 -15.74
CA GLY A 95 -20.62 14.06 -16.91
C GLY A 95 -21.30 13.36 -18.07
N ALA A 96 -22.26 12.47 -17.76
CA ALA A 96 -23.16 11.81 -18.70
C ALA A 96 -24.33 12.70 -19.18
N GLY A 97 -24.49 13.92 -18.62
CA GLY A 97 -25.60 14.80 -18.96
C GLY A 97 -26.96 14.26 -18.51
N LEU A 98 -27.01 13.35 -17.53
CA LEU A 98 -28.26 12.76 -17.04
C LEU A 98 -28.82 13.50 -15.82
N ILE A 99 -27.94 13.95 -14.91
CA ILE A 99 -28.34 14.67 -13.69
C ILE A 99 -27.41 15.86 -13.42
N PRO A 100 -27.87 17.11 -13.63
CA PRO A 100 -29.13 17.47 -14.31
C PRO A 100 -29.11 17.01 -15.78
N PHE A 101 -30.30 16.85 -16.38
CA PHE A 101 -30.42 16.45 -17.77
C PHE A 101 -29.94 17.58 -18.69
N ASP A 102 -28.83 17.34 -19.40
CA ASP A 102 -28.19 18.30 -20.31
C ASP A 102 -27.59 17.59 -21.53
N PRO A 103 -28.38 17.38 -22.59
CA PRO A 103 -27.92 16.77 -23.84
C PRO A 103 -26.84 17.57 -24.56
N GLN A 104 -26.81 18.90 -24.43
CA GLN A 104 -25.87 19.76 -25.15
C GLN A 104 -24.43 19.56 -24.67
N SER A 105 -24.26 19.28 -23.36
CA SER A 105 -22.96 18.89 -22.80
C SER A 105 -22.35 17.63 -23.43
N ILE A 106 -23.18 16.75 -23.99
CA ILE A 106 -22.75 15.52 -24.66
C ILE A 106 -22.55 15.77 -26.15
N LEU A 107 -23.50 16.45 -26.80
CA LEU A 107 -23.42 16.76 -28.23
C LEU A 107 -22.19 17.61 -28.58
N SER A 108 -21.83 18.57 -27.74
CA SER A 108 -20.62 19.38 -27.92
C SER A 108 -19.31 18.59 -27.87
N LYS A 109 -19.28 17.41 -27.22
CA LYS A 109 -18.10 16.54 -27.19
C LYS A 109 -17.90 15.74 -28.48
N LEU A 110 -18.94 15.62 -29.30
CA LEU A 110 -18.86 14.95 -30.60
C LEU A 110 -18.14 15.80 -31.65
N ASP A 111 -18.07 17.13 -31.43
CA ASP A 111 -17.39 18.06 -32.33
C ASP A 111 -15.90 18.15 -31.96
N VAL A 112 -15.11 17.19 -32.44
CA VAL A 112 -13.69 17.04 -32.08
C VAL A 112 -12.84 18.11 -32.76
N ARG A 113 -12.56 19.20 -32.05
CA ARG A 113 -11.47 20.13 -32.39
C ARG A 113 -10.17 19.67 -31.74
N ILE A 114 -9.22 19.23 -32.56
CA ILE A 114 -7.86 18.91 -32.13
C ILE A 114 -7.21 20.20 -31.62
N ARG A 115 -7.00 20.30 -30.29
CA ARG A 115 -6.22 21.36 -29.68
C ARG A 115 -4.85 20.82 -29.29
N THR A 116 -3.82 21.36 -29.91
CA THR A 116 -2.42 21.15 -29.52
C THR A 116 -2.14 21.98 -28.27
N SER A 117 -1.95 21.33 -27.13
CA SER A 117 -1.59 22.01 -25.88
C SER A 117 -0.19 22.62 -26.01
N THR A 118 -0.09 23.94 -25.86
CA THR A 118 1.19 24.64 -25.73
C THR A 118 1.80 24.31 -24.36
N PRO A 119 3.08 23.91 -24.27
CA PRO A 119 3.70 23.57 -23.00
C PRO A 119 3.80 24.81 -22.09
N PRO A 120 3.54 24.66 -20.78
CA PRO A 120 3.66 25.77 -19.84
C PRO A 120 5.14 26.17 -19.70
N SER A 121 5.42 27.46 -19.82
CA SER A 121 6.72 28.02 -19.47
C SER A 121 6.85 28.06 -17.95
N THR A 122 7.69 27.20 -17.39
CA THR A 122 8.02 27.21 -15.97
C THR A 122 8.95 28.39 -15.65
N SER A 123 8.44 29.40 -14.97
CA SER A 123 9.22 30.55 -14.48
C SER A 123 10.04 30.16 -13.25
N LEU A 124 11.37 30.16 -13.38
CA LEU A 124 12.33 29.92 -12.29
C LEU A 124 12.69 31.24 -11.59
N GLU A 125 11.82 31.75 -10.72
CA GLU A 125 12.02 33.05 -10.02
C GLU A 125 12.63 32.97 -8.60
N LEU A 126 13.31 31.87 -8.24
CA LEU A 126 13.82 31.67 -6.87
C LEU A 126 15.36 31.85 -6.71
N THR A 127 16.02 32.61 -7.58
CA THR A 127 17.51 32.62 -7.63
C THR A 127 18.23 33.59 -6.68
N ASN A 128 17.56 34.46 -5.92
CA ASN A 128 18.26 35.62 -5.34
C ASN A 128 18.55 35.60 -3.83
N PHE A 129 18.30 34.51 -3.09
CA PHE A 129 18.49 34.51 -1.62
C PHE A 129 19.06 33.23 -0.99
N TRP A 130 19.72 32.35 -1.76
CA TRP A 130 20.29 31.13 -1.19
C TRP A 130 21.80 31.30 -0.87
N ILE A 131 22.23 30.91 0.33
CA ILE A 131 23.62 31.01 0.82
C ILE A 131 24.26 29.61 0.77
N SER A 132 25.56 29.53 0.50
CA SER A 132 26.28 28.24 0.44
C SER A 132 26.22 27.52 1.79
N GLN A 133 25.59 26.34 1.80
CA GLN A 133 25.43 25.45 2.94
C GLN A 133 25.54 24.01 2.45
N THR A 134 25.95 23.09 3.32
CA THR A 134 25.93 21.65 3.05
C THR A 134 24.49 21.22 2.78
N PRO A 135 24.16 20.67 1.60
CA PRO A 135 22.80 20.27 1.29
C PRO A 135 22.40 19.02 2.07
N HIS A 136 21.21 19.04 2.69
CA HIS A 136 20.65 17.93 3.48
C HIS A 136 19.60 17.13 2.71
N ASN A 137 19.14 17.65 1.57
CA ASN A 137 18.20 16.98 0.68
C ASN A 137 18.51 17.29 -0.80
N PRO A 138 17.94 16.53 -1.75
CA PRO A 138 18.25 16.69 -3.18
C PRO A 138 17.85 18.06 -3.74
N THR A 139 16.76 18.63 -3.25
CA THR A 139 16.30 19.97 -3.65
C THR A 139 17.34 21.02 -3.28
N GLU A 140 17.89 20.94 -2.06
CA GLU A 140 18.98 21.81 -1.62
C GLU A 140 20.26 21.58 -2.43
N ALA A 141 20.58 20.33 -2.78
CA ALA A 141 21.72 20.02 -3.65
C ALA A 141 21.57 20.63 -5.05
N LEU A 142 20.37 20.59 -5.62
CA LEU A 142 20.05 21.20 -6.92
C LEU A 142 20.15 22.74 -6.85
N LEU A 143 19.62 23.35 -5.79
CA LEU A 143 19.71 24.79 -5.56
C LEU A 143 21.17 25.23 -5.37
N GLN A 144 21.97 24.49 -4.60
CA GLN A 144 23.41 24.75 -4.43
C GLN A 144 24.19 24.58 -5.73
N SER A 145 23.92 23.51 -6.50
CA SER A 145 24.53 23.29 -7.83
C SER A 145 24.23 24.46 -8.78
N THR A 146 22.99 24.94 -8.77
CA THR A 146 22.54 26.09 -9.57
C THR A 146 23.24 27.38 -9.13
N LEU A 147 23.34 27.64 -7.82
CA LEU A 147 24.08 28.78 -7.30
C LEU A 147 25.55 28.77 -7.69
N VAL A 148 26.22 27.63 -7.52
CA VAL A 148 27.64 27.49 -7.87
C VAL A 148 27.83 27.78 -9.36
N LYS A 149 27.01 27.19 -10.23
CA LYS A 149 27.02 27.49 -11.69
C LYS A 149 26.83 28.98 -11.99
N ALA A 150 25.86 29.64 -11.34
CA ALA A 150 25.58 31.06 -11.55
C ALA A 150 26.73 31.96 -11.06
N ARG A 151 27.41 31.59 -9.98
CA ARG A 151 28.54 32.34 -9.42
C ARG A 151 29.78 32.22 -10.29
N ILE A 152 30.01 31.03 -10.86
CA ILE A 152 31.06 30.76 -11.86
C ILE A 152 30.85 31.63 -13.11
N ALA A 153 29.62 31.68 -13.63
CA ALA A 153 29.29 32.44 -14.83
C ALA A 153 29.43 33.97 -14.67
N ARG A 154 29.31 34.51 -13.44
CA ARG A 154 29.41 35.95 -13.15
C ARG A 154 30.83 36.44 -12.87
N HIS A 155 31.83 35.55 -12.81
CA HIS A 155 33.20 35.93 -12.47
C HIS A 155 33.93 36.51 -13.69
N GLN A 156 34.20 37.82 -13.67
CA GLN A 156 34.62 38.62 -14.84
C GLN A 156 36.08 38.42 -15.32
N SER A 157 36.89 37.60 -14.64
CA SER A 157 38.33 37.45 -14.91
C SER A 157 38.78 36.01 -15.22
N SER A 158 37.90 35.17 -15.76
CA SER A 158 38.21 33.75 -15.93
C SER A 158 37.93 33.25 -17.35
N SER A 159 39.00 33.01 -18.10
CA SER A 159 39.05 31.91 -19.09
C SER A 159 38.57 30.61 -18.41
N PRO A 160 38.02 29.60 -19.13
CA PRO A 160 37.64 28.32 -18.50
C PRO A 160 38.89 27.68 -17.89
N THR A 161 39.19 28.03 -16.65
CA THR A 161 40.28 27.44 -15.89
C THR A 161 39.84 26.03 -15.52
N PRO A 162 40.74 25.03 -15.55
CA PRO A 162 40.43 23.63 -15.20
C PRO A 162 39.70 23.47 -13.85
N ILE A 163 39.85 24.44 -12.94
CA ILE A 163 39.15 24.48 -11.66
C ILE A 163 37.62 24.69 -11.78
N PHE A 164 37.14 25.40 -12.79
CA PHE A 164 35.69 25.60 -12.99
C PHE A 164 35.02 24.37 -13.60
N GLU A 165 35.69 23.70 -14.53
CA GLU A 165 35.20 22.45 -15.10
C GLU A 165 35.14 21.34 -14.04
N THR A 166 36.14 21.27 -13.15
CA THR A 166 36.15 20.31 -12.02
C THR A 166 35.05 20.61 -11.01
N VAL A 167 34.80 21.87 -10.66
CA VAL A 167 33.68 22.26 -9.78
C VAL A 167 32.33 21.94 -10.43
N GLN A 168 32.17 22.17 -11.74
CA GLN A 168 30.95 21.83 -12.46
C GLN A 168 30.73 20.31 -12.52
N ALA A 169 31.78 19.53 -12.74
CA ALA A 169 31.72 18.07 -12.71
C ALA A 169 31.33 17.55 -11.32
N LEU A 170 31.89 18.13 -10.25
CA LEU A 170 31.52 17.82 -8.87
C LEU A 170 30.06 18.17 -8.55
N ALA A 171 29.58 19.33 -9.02
CA ALA A 171 28.18 19.74 -8.88
C ALA A 171 27.21 18.79 -9.60
N LYS A 172 27.57 18.33 -10.81
CA LYS A 172 26.79 17.30 -11.53
C LYS A 172 26.84 15.94 -10.82
N GLY A 173 27.99 15.55 -10.29
CA GLY A 173 28.16 14.29 -9.56
C GLY A 173 27.35 14.25 -8.27
N THR A 174 27.36 15.34 -7.50
CA THR A 174 26.57 15.48 -6.27
C THR A 174 25.07 15.49 -6.55
N GLU A 175 24.63 16.17 -7.61
CA GLU A 175 23.23 16.12 -8.07
C GLU A 175 22.81 14.68 -8.42
N ARG A 176 23.63 13.95 -9.20
CA ARG A 176 23.37 12.54 -9.54
C ARG A 176 23.26 11.66 -8.30
N LEU A 177 24.20 11.78 -7.37
CA LEU A 177 24.21 11.00 -6.13
C LEU A 177 23.00 11.33 -5.25
N ALA A 178 22.57 12.58 -5.18
CA ALA A 178 21.39 12.97 -4.41
C ALA A 178 20.11 12.33 -4.96
N TYR A 179 19.94 12.31 -6.30
CA TYR A 179 18.84 11.58 -6.92
C TYR A 179 18.92 10.08 -6.67
N GLU A 180 20.10 9.48 -6.85
CA GLU A 180 20.32 8.05 -6.63
C GLU A 180 20.00 7.64 -5.19
N VAL A 181 20.49 8.38 -4.20
CA VAL A 181 20.18 8.16 -2.77
C VAL A 181 18.68 8.27 -2.51
N THR A 182 17.98 9.20 -3.15
CA THR A 182 16.54 9.38 -2.96
C THR A 182 15.74 8.21 -3.53
N LEU A 183 16.08 7.79 -4.74
CA LEU A 183 15.49 6.62 -5.39
C LEU A 183 15.73 5.36 -4.55
N LEU A 184 16.99 5.11 -4.16
CA LEU A 184 17.37 3.97 -3.33
C LEU A 184 16.68 3.99 -1.97
N SER A 185 16.56 5.16 -1.33
CA SER A 185 15.92 5.28 -0.02
C SER A 185 14.40 5.02 -0.11
N ALA A 186 13.75 5.49 -1.20
CA ALA A 186 12.35 5.19 -1.48
C ALA A 186 12.14 3.68 -1.74
N GLU A 187 12.99 3.07 -2.55
CA GLU A 187 12.99 1.63 -2.84
C GLU A 187 13.19 0.81 -1.57
N ASN A 188 14.20 1.15 -0.74
CA ASN A 188 14.47 0.45 0.52
C ASN A 188 13.26 0.51 1.47
N ARG A 189 12.58 1.66 1.55
CA ARG A 189 11.34 1.79 2.34
C ARG A 189 10.23 0.88 1.81
N MET A 190 10.04 0.80 0.49
CA MET A 190 9.04 -0.08 -0.13
C MET A 190 9.36 -1.56 0.12
N LEU A 191 10.62 -1.97 -0.11
CA LEU A 191 11.08 -3.33 0.13
C LEU A 191 10.92 -3.76 1.59
N ARG A 192 11.22 -2.87 2.55
CA ARG A 192 11.00 -3.15 3.97
C ARG A 192 9.52 -3.41 4.28
N ARG A 193 8.61 -2.58 3.78
CA ARG A 193 7.16 -2.78 3.97
C ARG A 193 6.68 -4.09 3.34
N ALA A 194 7.13 -4.40 2.13
CA ALA A 194 6.79 -5.63 1.44
C ALA A 194 7.31 -6.88 2.18
N ASN A 195 8.56 -6.84 2.65
CA ASN A 195 9.14 -7.91 3.46
C ASN A 195 8.40 -8.10 4.79
N GLU A 196 7.96 -7.02 5.43
CA GLU A 196 7.14 -7.12 6.64
C GLU A 196 5.81 -7.82 6.36
N ALA A 197 5.11 -7.45 5.28
CA ALA A 197 3.88 -8.10 4.85
C ALA A 197 4.08 -9.60 4.52
N LEU A 198 5.16 -9.93 3.80
CA LEU A 198 5.53 -11.32 3.48
C LEU A 198 5.90 -12.11 4.73
N SER A 199 6.62 -11.51 5.68
CA SER A 199 6.98 -12.14 6.95
C SER A 199 5.74 -12.46 7.79
N LYS A 200 4.80 -11.51 7.89
CA LYS A 200 3.48 -11.72 8.53
C LYS A 200 2.73 -12.89 7.87
N ARG A 201 2.73 -12.95 6.53
CA ARG A 201 2.12 -14.07 5.78
C ARG A 201 2.77 -15.42 6.07
N ARG A 202 4.12 -15.49 6.12
CA ARG A 202 4.85 -16.73 6.43
C ARG A 202 4.58 -17.21 7.86
N ARG A 203 4.39 -16.28 8.80
CA ARG A 203 4.08 -16.58 10.21
C ARG A 203 2.62 -16.95 10.44
N ALA A 204 1.70 -16.52 9.58
CA ALA A 204 0.29 -16.90 9.68
C ALA A 204 0.14 -18.41 9.40
N LYS A 205 -0.44 -19.16 10.36
CA LYS A 205 -0.81 -20.55 10.13
C LYS A 205 -1.77 -20.62 8.94
N LYS A 206 -1.44 -21.43 7.92
CA LYS A 206 -2.38 -21.77 6.85
C LYS A 206 -3.50 -22.62 7.45
N ILE A 207 -4.59 -21.99 7.86
CA ILE A 207 -5.84 -22.70 8.13
C ILE A 207 -6.36 -23.13 6.77
N GLN A 208 -6.21 -24.40 6.46
CA GLN A 208 -6.87 -25.00 5.31
C GLN A 208 -8.37 -25.00 5.64
N LEU A 209 -9.14 -24.09 5.03
CA LEU A 209 -10.59 -24.18 5.02
C LEU A 209 -10.95 -25.39 4.14
N ARG A 210 -10.82 -26.59 4.73
CA ARG A 210 -11.43 -27.79 4.19
C ARG A 210 -12.92 -27.61 4.38
N ASN A 211 -13.58 -27.04 3.39
CA ASN A 211 -14.95 -27.35 3.00
C ASN A 211 -15.17 -26.69 1.64
N GLY A 212 -15.00 -27.48 0.58
CA GLY A 212 -15.41 -27.08 -0.75
C GLY A 212 -16.94 -27.02 -0.77
N GLY A 213 -17.50 -25.82 -0.69
CA GLY A 213 -18.92 -25.53 -0.71
C GLY A 213 -19.17 -24.03 -0.90
N VAL A 214 -20.38 -23.67 -1.33
CA VAL A 214 -20.82 -22.27 -1.38
C VAL A 214 -21.02 -21.80 0.06
N LEU A 215 -20.16 -20.89 0.53
CA LEU A 215 -20.32 -20.24 1.84
C LEU A 215 -21.35 -19.12 1.70
N THR A 216 -22.43 -19.20 2.46
CA THR A 216 -23.44 -18.14 2.52
C THR A 216 -22.94 -16.96 3.37
N GLY A 217 -23.52 -15.78 3.18
CA GLY A 217 -23.11 -14.57 3.92
C GLY A 217 -23.23 -14.72 5.44
N GLN A 218 -24.27 -15.41 5.91
CA GLN A 218 -24.49 -15.68 7.33
C GLN A 218 -23.41 -16.59 7.91
N GLU A 219 -23.08 -17.68 7.21
CA GLU A 219 -22.01 -18.60 7.63
C GLU A 219 -20.65 -17.90 7.70
N ALA A 220 -20.40 -16.91 6.83
CA ALA A 220 -19.18 -16.12 6.89
C ALA A 220 -19.13 -15.20 8.12
N GLU A 221 -20.26 -14.57 8.50
CA GLU A 221 -20.37 -13.75 9.70
C GLU A 221 -20.22 -14.57 10.98
N ASP A 222 -20.78 -15.78 11.02
CA ASP A 222 -20.65 -16.71 12.15
C ASP A 222 -19.20 -17.16 12.34
N ILE A 223 -18.48 -17.46 11.24
CA ILE A 223 -17.05 -17.81 11.30
C ILE A 223 -16.21 -16.65 11.84
N LEU A 224 -16.50 -15.41 11.41
CA LEU A 224 -15.78 -14.23 11.89
C LEU A 224 -16.05 -13.98 13.39
N SER A 225 -17.30 -14.18 13.82
CA SER A 225 -17.70 -14.04 15.22
C SER A 225 -17.00 -15.09 16.09
N GLN A 226 -16.95 -16.35 15.64
CA GLN A 226 -16.24 -17.41 16.33
C GLN A 226 -14.73 -17.14 16.43
N GLN A 227 -14.11 -16.63 15.37
CA GLN A 227 -12.69 -16.27 15.39
C GLN A 227 -12.39 -15.12 16.38
N GLU A 228 -13.29 -14.15 16.52
CA GLU A 228 -13.12 -13.06 17.50
C GLU A 228 -13.21 -13.60 18.93
N VAL A 229 -14.16 -14.52 19.18
CA VAL A 229 -14.29 -15.21 20.48
C VAL A 229 -13.03 -16.01 20.80
N ASP A 230 -12.52 -16.80 19.85
CA ASP A 230 -11.31 -17.61 20.04
C ASP A 230 -10.07 -16.73 20.29
N ASN A 231 -9.96 -15.60 19.58
CA ASN A 231 -8.89 -14.61 19.81
C ASN A 231 -8.99 -13.98 21.20
N GLN A 232 -10.21 -13.70 21.67
CA GLN A 232 -10.44 -13.15 22.99
C GLN A 232 -10.08 -14.17 24.09
N ILE A 233 -10.51 -15.42 23.95
CA ILE A 233 -10.12 -16.53 24.87
C ILE A 233 -8.59 -16.64 24.93
N GLN A 234 -7.90 -16.60 23.79
CA GLN A 234 -6.44 -16.71 23.76
C GLN A 234 -5.73 -15.50 24.37
N ARG A 235 -6.33 -14.29 24.33
CA ARG A 235 -5.82 -13.12 25.05
C ARG A 235 -6.02 -13.28 26.55
N ASP A 236 -7.17 -13.76 26.97
CA ASP A 236 -7.52 -13.95 28.38
C ASP A 236 -6.66 -15.06 29.02
N GLU A 237 -6.38 -16.16 28.31
CA GLU A 237 -5.44 -17.21 28.75
C GLU A 237 -4.02 -16.68 28.93
N ARG A 238 -3.55 -15.79 28.05
CA ARG A 238 -2.23 -15.15 28.18
C ARG A 238 -2.16 -14.17 29.34
N GLN A 239 -3.28 -13.53 29.68
CA GLN A 239 -3.37 -12.63 30.84
C GLN A 239 -3.51 -13.41 32.17
N ASN A 240 -4.27 -14.51 32.18
CA ASN A 240 -4.44 -15.37 33.37
C ASN A 240 -3.28 -16.34 33.62
N GLY A 241 -2.47 -16.68 32.62
CA GLY A 241 -1.28 -17.52 32.77
C GLY A 241 -0.17 -16.91 33.64
N GLY A 242 -0.31 -15.65 34.07
CA GLY A 242 0.63 -14.97 34.95
C GLY A 242 0.51 -15.32 36.44
N ASN A 243 -0.50 -16.10 36.89
CA ASN A 243 -0.80 -16.16 38.34
C ASN A 243 -1.17 -17.53 38.94
N SER A 244 -0.94 -18.66 38.26
CA SER A 244 -1.32 -20.00 38.78
C SER A 244 -0.19 -21.03 38.91
N ASN A 245 1.08 -20.62 38.87
CA ASN A 245 2.22 -21.56 38.99
C ASN A 245 3.02 -21.40 40.30
N ARG A 246 2.35 -21.12 41.43
CA ARG A 246 2.98 -20.99 42.75
C ARG A 246 2.78 -22.16 43.72
N GLU A 247 2.21 -23.29 43.27
CA GLU A 247 2.07 -24.50 44.09
C GLU A 247 2.55 -25.75 43.33
N SER A 248 3.82 -25.78 42.98
CA SER A 248 4.57 -27.04 42.92
C SER A 248 5.99 -26.77 43.42
N SER A 249 6.15 -26.80 44.75
CA SER A 249 7.45 -26.70 45.40
C SER A 249 8.33 -27.86 44.95
N THR A 250 9.26 -27.61 44.03
CA THR A 250 10.41 -28.50 43.81
C THR A 250 11.15 -28.62 45.14
N SER A 251 11.05 -29.77 45.80
CA SER A 251 11.71 -30.07 47.06
C SER A 251 13.22 -29.85 46.89
N ARG A 252 13.80 -28.87 47.60
CA ARG A 252 15.23 -28.54 47.50
C ARG A 252 16.08 -29.72 48.00
N CYS A 253 16.95 -30.23 47.14
CA CYS A 253 17.91 -31.28 47.45
C CYS A 253 19.26 -30.68 47.90
N CYS A 254 19.98 -31.39 48.78
CA CYS A 254 21.34 -31.06 49.17
C CYS A 254 22.28 -31.16 47.95
N SER A 255 23.01 -30.09 47.63
CA SER A 255 23.91 -30.06 46.47
C SER A 255 25.14 -30.97 46.58
N LYS A 256 25.44 -31.52 47.77
CA LYS A 256 26.55 -32.47 47.97
C LYS A 256 26.14 -33.94 47.74
N CYS A 257 24.95 -34.34 48.19
CA CYS A 257 24.52 -35.75 48.16
C CYS A 257 23.19 -36.01 47.45
N GLY A 258 22.53 -34.96 46.94
CA GLY A 258 21.27 -35.05 46.19
C GLY A 258 20.02 -35.38 47.01
N LYS A 259 20.12 -35.58 48.33
CA LYS A 259 18.97 -35.93 49.19
C LYS A 259 18.22 -34.70 49.68
N THR A 260 16.89 -34.78 49.79
CA THR A 260 16.03 -33.75 50.38
C THR A 260 16.08 -33.79 51.93
N GLY A 261 15.68 -32.71 52.59
CA GLY A 261 15.59 -32.64 54.06
C GLY A 261 16.80 -32.05 54.80
N HIS A 262 17.90 -31.74 54.10
CA HIS A 262 19.04 -30.98 54.65
C HIS A 262 19.77 -30.22 53.54
N ASN A 263 20.69 -29.32 53.90
CA ASN A 263 21.50 -28.57 52.92
C ASN A 263 22.98 -28.96 52.98
N SER A 264 23.78 -28.45 52.03
CA SER A 264 25.20 -28.81 51.88
C SER A 264 26.09 -28.47 53.08
N ARG A 265 25.66 -27.55 53.96
CA ARG A 265 26.40 -27.16 55.17
C ARG A 265 26.20 -28.15 56.32
N THR A 266 25.12 -28.92 56.31
CA THR A 266 24.79 -29.92 57.34
C THR A 266 24.89 -31.35 56.80
N CYS A 267 25.52 -31.54 55.65
CA CYS A 267 25.67 -32.84 55.02
C CYS A 267 26.79 -33.65 55.68
N GLN A 268 26.47 -34.83 56.19
CA GLN A 268 27.41 -35.71 56.89
C GLN A 268 28.32 -36.54 55.95
N ASN A 269 28.07 -36.54 54.64
CA ASN A 269 28.95 -37.15 53.65
C ASN A 269 30.12 -36.21 53.30
N ASN A 270 31.18 -36.25 54.11
CA ASN A 270 32.48 -35.66 53.77
C ASN A 270 33.49 -36.80 53.52
N THR A 271 33.65 -37.19 52.27
CA THR A 271 34.83 -37.96 51.85
C THR A 271 35.30 -37.42 50.50
N ILE A 272 36.43 -36.72 50.53
CA ILE A 272 37.21 -36.30 49.37
C ILE A 272 38.15 -37.48 49.08
N ASP A 273 38.09 -38.06 47.89
CA ASP A 273 39.14 -38.97 47.41
C ASP A 273 40.13 -38.17 46.57
N ALA A 274 41.36 -38.08 47.06
CA ALA A 274 42.44 -37.25 46.56
C ALA A 274 43.39 -38.06 45.67
N SER A 275 42.88 -38.74 44.64
CA SER A 275 43.66 -39.68 43.84
C SER A 275 43.46 -39.62 42.31
N LEU A 276 42.85 -38.57 41.75
CA LEU A 276 42.66 -38.45 40.28
C LEU A 276 43.09 -37.10 39.71
N LEU A 277 44.32 -36.69 40.01
CA LEU A 277 45.10 -35.76 39.18
C LEU A 277 46.46 -36.40 38.93
N ASP A 278 46.56 -37.20 37.86
CA ASP A 278 47.75 -37.34 37.01
C ASP A 278 47.47 -38.35 35.87
N SER A 279 47.05 -37.81 34.72
CA SER A 279 47.34 -38.26 33.34
C SER A 279 46.69 -37.31 32.33
#